data_AF-A0A1V5LZS5-F1
#
_entry.id   AF-A0A1V5LZS5-F1
#
_cell.length_a   1.000
_cell.length_b   1.000
_cell.length_c   1.000
_cell.angle_alpha   90.00
_cell.angle_beta   90.00
_cell.angle_gamma   90.00
#
_symmetry.space_group_name_H-M   'P 1'
#
loop_
_entity.id
_entity.type
_entity.pdbx_description
1 polymer ?
#
loop_
_entity_poly.entity_id
_entity_poly.type
_entity_poly.pdbx_seq_one_letter_code
_entity_poly.pdbx_strand_id
1 'polypeptide(L)'
;MSRTTSRTTPSPRTRRRPTAAAMLLMVGAGAVACTIVALLLYVTIVNPSVRLFRSSAEARSLDAQVKAKRAERDRLHKELEATKTDEGSEGIARGLGYINPDERAIRIQVVPPAAAAPVDTPTASGNLRLFWGSLLGAFLVGFTVLFLRWRALRRRMRPDDTLRTREKVVKKARRFDPAHEEG
;
A
#
# COMPACT_ATOMS: atom_id res chain seq x y z
N MET A 1 -52.86 -38.50 -58.29
CA MET A 1 -51.63 -37.86 -57.75
C MET A 1 -51.94 -37.32 -56.37
N SER A 2 -51.63 -38.07 -55.31
CA SER A 2 -51.98 -37.71 -53.93
C SER A 2 -50.69 -37.45 -53.14
N ARG A 3 -50.41 -36.18 -52.82
CA ARG A 3 -49.30 -35.80 -51.93
C ARG A 3 -49.74 -35.99 -50.49
N THR A 4 -49.22 -37.04 -49.85
CA THR A 4 -49.25 -37.24 -48.41
C THR A 4 -48.26 -36.27 -47.75
N THR A 5 -48.76 -35.29 -47.01
CA THR A 5 -47.97 -34.39 -46.18
C THR A 5 -47.65 -35.08 -44.85
N SER A 6 -46.43 -35.56 -44.70
CA SER A 6 -45.90 -36.15 -43.47
C SER A 6 -45.85 -35.09 -42.37
N ARG A 7 -46.76 -35.19 -41.40
CA ARG A 7 -46.81 -34.33 -40.21
C ARG A 7 -45.68 -34.73 -39.26
N THR A 8 -44.55 -34.06 -39.35
CA THR A 8 -43.43 -34.21 -38.41
C THR A 8 -43.83 -33.69 -37.04
N THR A 9 -44.05 -34.61 -36.09
CA THR A 9 -44.26 -34.29 -34.68
C THR A 9 -42.96 -33.77 -34.07
N PRO A 10 -42.95 -32.58 -33.43
CA PRO A 10 -41.76 -32.05 -32.79
C PRO A 10 -41.40 -32.90 -31.55
N SER A 11 -40.19 -33.48 -31.57
CA SER A 11 -39.62 -34.21 -30.43
C SER A 11 -39.54 -33.29 -29.19
N PRO A 12 -39.92 -33.77 -28.00
CA PRO A 12 -39.88 -32.96 -26.78
C PRO A 12 -38.44 -32.60 -26.43
N ARG A 13 -38.09 -31.31 -26.56
CA ARG A 13 -36.82 -30.75 -26.08
C ARG A 13 -36.71 -30.99 -24.57
N THR A 14 -35.89 -31.95 -24.17
CA THR A 14 -35.56 -32.20 -22.76
C THR A 14 -34.88 -30.95 -22.18
N ARG A 15 -35.60 -30.19 -21.36
CA ARG A 15 -35.08 -29.08 -20.55
C ARG A 15 -34.02 -29.65 -19.59
N ARG A 16 -32.73 -29.53 -19.95
CA ARG A 16 -31.63 -29.91 -19.05
C ARG A 16 -31.62 -28.97 -17.86
N ARG A 17 -32.07 -29.47 -16.71
CA ARG A 17 -31.89 -28.81 -15.41
C ARG A 17 -30.38 -28.67 -15.16
N PRO A 18 -29.88 -27.51 -14.71
CA PRO A 18 -28.50 -27.38 -14.27
C PRO A 18 -28.27 -28.38 -13.14
N THR A 19 -27.30 -29.28 -13.33
CA THR A 19 -26.90 -30.28 -12.36
C THR A 19 -26.41 -29.59 -11.07
N ALA A 20 -26.89 -30.03 -9.91
CA ALA A 20 -26.62 -29.44 -8.59
C ALA A 20 -25.12 -29.16 -8.31
N ALA A 21 -24.22 -29.93 -8.93
CA ALA A 21 -22.77 -29.70 -8.87
C ALA A 21 -22.32 -28.32 -9.40
N ALA A 22 -22.97 -27.81 -10.45
CA ALA A 22 -22.65 -26.49 -11.00
C ALA A 22 -23.11 -25.34 -10.08
N MET A 23 -24.22 -25.55 -9.35
CA MET A 23 -24.69 -24.58 -8.35
C MET A 23 -23.76 -24.55 -7.13
N LEU A 24 -23.28 -25.71 -6.66
CA LEU A 24 -22.33 -25.79 -5.54
C LEU A 24 -20.99 -25.09 -5.82
N LEU A 25 -20.45 -25.24 -7.03
CA LEU A 25 -19.22 -24.54 -7.44
C LEU A 25 -19.39 -23.02 -7.49
N MET A 26 -20.56 -22.54 -7.91
CA MET A 26 -20.84 -21.10 -7.96
C MET A 26 -20.96 -20.48 -6.56
N VAL A 27 -21.59 -21.21 -5.62
CA VAL A 27 -21.71 -20.78 -4.22
C VAL A 27 -20.34 -20.79 -3.52
N GLY A 28 -19.53 -21.83 -3.74
CA GLY A 28 -18.17 -21.90 -3.20
C GLY A 28 -17.27 -20.76 -3.71
N ALA A 29 -17.32 -20.46 -5.01
CA ALA A 29 -16.56 -19.36 -5.59
C ALA A 29 -17.02 -17.98 -5.06
N GLY A 30 -18.33 -17.80 -4.82
CA GLY A 30 -18.88 -16.58 -4.24
C GLY A 30 -18.44 -16.36 -2.78
N ALA A 31 -18.40 -17.42 -1.98
CA ALA A 31 -17.94 -17.37 -0.59
C ALA A 31 -16.46 -16.98 -0.50
N VAL A 32 -15.61 -17.57 -1.34
CA VAL A 32 -14.17 -17.25 -1.40
C VAL A 32 -13.95 -15.80 -1.88
N ALA A 33 -14.74 -15.33 -2.84
CA ALA A 33 -14.65 -13.94 -3.27
C ALA A 33 -15.05 -12.96 -2.15
N CYS A 34 -16.12 -13.27 -1.39
CA CYS A 34 -16.54 -12.44 -0.26
C CYS A 34 -15.50 -12.38 0.86
N THR A 35 -14.86 -13.51 1.19
CA THR A 35 -13.81 -13.53 2.23
C THR A 35 -12.59 -12.73 1.80
N ILE A 36 -12.17 -12.81 0.54
CA ILE A 36 -11.06 -12.00 0.00
C ILE A 36 -11.41 -10.51 0.07
N VAL A 37 -12.61 -10.12 -0.33
CA VAL A 37 -13.04 -8.72 -0.28
C VAL A 37 -13.12 -8.21 1.17
N ALA A 38 -13.68 -9.01 2.10
CA ALA A 38 -13.74 -8.66 3.51
C ALA A 38 -12.34 -8.51 4.13
N LEU A 39 -11.41 -9.41 3.80
CA LEU A 39 -10.02 -9.33 4.23
C LEU A 39 -9.33 -8.07 3.70
N LEU A 40 -9.52 -7.76 2.41
CA LEU A 40 -8.97 -6.54 1.82
C LEU A 40 -9.54 -5.29 2.50
N LEU A 41 -10.85 -5.24 2.75
CA LEU A 41 -11.49 -4.14 3.47
C LEU A 41 -10.96 -3.99 4.90
N TYR A 42 -10.74 -5.12 5.59
CA TYR A 42 -10.16 -5.14 6.92
C TYR A 42 -8.73 -4.58 6.90
N VAL A 43 -7.89 -5.03 5.98
CA VAL A 43 -6.50 -4.56 5.87
C VAL A 43 -6.44 -3.08 5.49
N THR A 44 -7.30 -2.60 4.60
CA THR A 44 -7.30 -1.19 4.17
C THR A 44 -7.89 -0.25 5.20
N ILE A 45 -8.80 -0.70 6.07
CA ILE A 45 -9.41 0.15 7.10
C ILE A 45 -8.67 0.06 8.43
N VAL A 46 -8.36 -1.16 8.92
CA VAL A 46 -7.80 -1.35 10.26
C VAL A 46 -6.31 -0.98 10.33
N ASN A 47 -5.54 -1.28 9.30
CA ASN A 47 -4.10 -1.00 9.30
C ASN A 47 -3.75 0.51 9.36
N PRO A 48 -4.40 1.41 8.59
CA PRO A 48 -4.15 2.85 8.74
C PRO A 48 -4.62 3.39 10.09
N SER A 49 -5.72 2.88 10.66
CA SER A 49 -6.16 3.30 12.00
C SER A 49 -5.10 3.00 13.06
N VAL A 50 -4.54 1.78 13.08
CA VAL A 50 -3.48 1.41 14.03
C VAL A 50 -2.22 2.26 13.83
N ARG A 51 -1.85 2.55 12.58
CA ARG A 51 -0.73 3.45 12.27
C ARG A 51 -0.98 4.89 12.76
N LEU A 52 -2.18 5.41 12.58
CA LEU A 52 -2.55 6.75 13.06
C LEU A 52 -2.45 6.84 14.59
N PHE A 53 -2.93 5.83 15.32
CA PHE A 53 -2.82 5.78 16.78
C PHE A 53 -1.37 5.71 17.26
N ARG A 54 -0.53 4.86 16.65
CA ARG A 54 0.90 4.80 16.97
C ARG A 54 1.62 6.11 16.65
N SER A 55 1.35 6.70 15.48
CA SER A 55 1.95 7.97 15.07
C SER A 55 1.55 9.13 15.99
N SER A 56 0.34 9.10 16.55
CA SER A 56 -0.13 10.13 17.49
C SER A 56 0.54 9.98 18.86
N ALA A 57 0.81 8.75 19.29
CA ALA A 57 1.57 8.50 20.51
C ALA A 57 3.04 8.94 20.35
N GLU A 58 3.66 8.62 19.22
CA GLU A 58 5.02 9.06 18.86
C GLU A 58 5.10 10.59 18.71
N ALA A 59 4.09 11.24 18.12
CA ALA A 59 4.04 12.70 18.02
C ALA A 59 4.00 13.36 19.41
N ARG A 60 3.24 12.81 20.35
CA ARG A 60 3.20 13.32 21.73
C ARG A 60 4.52 13.13 22.47
N SER A 61 5.19 11.99 22.29
CA SER A 61 6.49 11.75 22.93
C SER A 61 7.59 12.63 22.34
N LEU A 62 7.56 12.87 21.04
CA LEU A 62 8.46 13.80 20.35
C LEU A 62 8.22 15.25 20.79
N ASP A 63 6.96 15.68 20.89
CA ASP A 63 6.62 17.03 21.34
C ASP A 63 7.05 17.27 22.80
N ALA A 64 6.89 16.26 23.66
CA ALA A 64 7.42 16.30 25.03
C ALA A 64 8.95 16.44 25.06
N GLN A 65 9.68 15.71 24.20
CA GLN A 65 11.13 15.81 24.09
C GLN A 65 11.57 17.18 23.57
N VAL A 66 10.89 17.72 22.55
CA VAL A 66 11.18 19.06 22.01
C VAL A 66 10.95 20.13 23.08
N LYS A 67 9.86 20.03 23.84
CA LYS A 67 9.57 20.95 24.95
C LYS A 67 10.64 20.87 26.04
N ALA A 68 11.08 19.67 26.42
CA ALA A 68 12.16 19.47 27.38
C ALA A 68 13.49 20.08 26.90
N LYS A 69 13.85 19.84 25.64
CA LYS A 69 15.08 20.39 25.04
C LYS A 69 15.04 21.91 24.88
N ARG A 70 13.86 22.48 24.58
CA ARG A 70 13.67 23.94 24.56
C ARG A 70 13.85 24.54 25.95
N ALA A 71 13.29 23.91 26.99
CA ALA A 71 13.48 24.36 28.37
C ALA A 71 14.95 24.29 28.81
N GLU A 72 15.67 23.23 28.42
CA GLU A 72 17.11 23.09 28.68
C GLU A 72 17.93 24.17 27.98
N ARG A 73 17.63 24.43 26.69
CA ARG A 73 18.25 25.53 25.94
C ARG A 73 17.98 26.89 26.59
N ASP A 74 16.75 27.16 27.01
CA ASP A 74 16.38 28.44 27.61
C ASP A 74 17.06 28.63 28.98
N ARG A 75 17.23 27.54 29.75
CA ARG A 75 18.05 27.55 30.96
C ARG A 75 19.52 27.89 30.67
N LEU A 76 20.13 27.18 29.72
CA LEU A 76 21.52 27.44 29.33
C LEU A 76 21.70 28.85 28.76
N HIS A 77 20.70 29.38 28.05
CA HIS A 77 20.73 30.74 27.54
C HIS A 77 20.74 31.76 28.68
N LYS A 78 19.95 31.55 29.74
CA LYS A 78 19.99 32.38 30.95
C LYS A 78 21.32 32.30 31.68
N GLU A 79 21.91 31.11 31.78
CA GLU A 79 23.24 30.92 32.39
C GLU A 79 24.33 31.64 31.57
N LEU A 80 24.25 31.57 30.24
CA LEU A 80 25.14 32.31 29.34
C LEU A 80 24.94 33.83 29.43
N GLU A 81 23.70 34.31 29.51
CA GLU A 81 23.41 35.74 29.69
C GLU A 81 23.96 36.27 31.01
N ALA A 82 23.79 35.51 32.11
CA ALA A 82 24.39 35.84 33.39
C ALA A 82 25.93 35.91 33.30
N THR A 83 26.54 34.96 32.58
CA THR A 83 28.00 34.90 32.39
C THR A 83 28.54 35.98 31.44
N LYS A 84 27.72 36.47 30.48
CA LYS A 84 28.13 37.49 29.51
C LYS A 84 28.29 38.88 30.13
N THR A 85 27.65 39.13 31.27
CA THR A 85 27.84 40.35 32.05
C THR A 85 29.28 40.44 32.53
N ASP A 86 29.86 41.64 32.56
CA ASP A 86 31.26 41.81 32.93
C ASP A 86 31.50 41.36 34.38
N GLU A 87 30.56 41.64 35.30
CA GLU A 87 30.57 41.14 36.68
C GLU A 87 30.52 39.61 36.78
N GLY A 88 29.69 38.95 35.95
CA GLY A 88 29.61 37.49 35.91
C GLY A 88 30.90 36.85 35.41
N SER A 89 31.53 37.44 34.39
CA SER A 89 32.80 36.97 33.85
C SER A 89 33.97 37.17 34.82
N GLU A 90 34.02 38.29 35.55
CA GLU A 90 35.01 38.52 36.60
C GLU A 90 34.82 37.56 37.79
N GLY A 91 33.57 37.31 38.19
CA GLY A 91 33.26 36.37 39.28
C GLY A 91 33.73 34.95 39.00
N ILE A 92 33.51 34.45 37.77
CA ILE A 92 33.98 33.13 37.34
C ILE A 92 35.51 33.10 37.23
N ALA A 93 36.12 34.15 36.67
CA ALA A 93 37.57 34.24 36.54
C ALA A 93 38.28 34.28 37.91
N ARG A 94 37.73 34.99 38.89
CA ARG A 94 38.22 34.99 40.29
C ARG A 94 38.00 33.62 40.96
N GLY A 95 36.82 33.01 40.79
CA GLY A 95 36.52 31.68 41.35
C GLY A 95 37.44 30.56 40.82
N LEU A 96 37.94 30.72 39.59
CA LEU A 96 38.90 29.80 38.96
C LEU A 96 40.37 30.18 39.20
N GLY A 97 40.64 31.31 39.88
CA GLY A 97 41.99 31.77 40.21
C GLY A 97 42.77 32.41 39.05
N TYR A 98 42.09 32.82 37.98
CA TYR A 98 42.72 33.50 36.84
C TYR A 98 43.00 34.98 37.08
N ILE A 99 42.32 35.61 38.05
CA ILE A 99 42.44 37.04 38.37
C ILE A 99 42.52 37.21 39.89
N ASN A 100 43.51 37.95 40.36
CA ASN A 100 43.63 38.30 41.78
C ASN A 100 42.51 39.26 42.22
N PRO A 101 42.10 39.28 43.49
CA PRO A 101 41.02 40.15 43.97
C PRO A 101 41.29 41.65 43.73
N ASP A 102 42.56 42.04 43.59
CA ASP A 102 43.01 43.42 43.41
C ASP A 102 43.19 43.80 41.93
N GLU A 103 43.04 42.86 40.99
CA GLU A 103 43.22 43.06 39.55
C GLU A 103 41.88 43.17 38.81
N ARG A 104 41.84 44.02 37.78
CA ARG A 104 40.67 44.19 36.90
C ARG A 104 40.87 43.50 35.56
N ALA A 105 39.83 42.83 35.06
CA ALA A 105 39.86 42.17 33.76
C ALA A 105 39.66 43.19 32.62
N ILE A 106 40.57 43.21 31.63
CA ILE A 106 40.38 43.99 30.40
C ILE A 106 39.84 43.05 29.32
N ARG A 107 38.63 43.32 28.82
CA ARG A 107 37.99 42.50 27.79
C ARG A 107 38.52 42.86 26.39
N ILE A 108 39.38 42.02 25.81
CA ILE A 108 39.82 42.18 24.42
C ILE A 108 38.74 41.62 23.51
N GLN A 109 37.94 42.50 22.91
CA GLN A 109 36.87 42.12 22.00
C GLN A 109 37.46 41.84 20.60
N VAL A 110 37.75 40.57 20.31
CA VAL A 110 38.12 40.15 18.96
C VAL A 110 36.85 40.17 18.12
N VAL A 111 36.72 41.16 17.23
CA VAL A 111 35.61 41.26 16.28
C VAL A 111 35.72 40.06 15.33
N PRO A 112 34.77 39.11 15.35
CA PRO A 112 34.81 37.99 14.42
C PRO A 112 34.64 38.52 12.99
N PRO A 113 35.44 38.03 12.02
CA PRO A 113 35.27 38.41 10.61
C PRO A 113 33.85 38.06 10.18
N ALA A 114 33.18 39.01 9.52
CA ALA A 114 31.78 38.91 9.11
C ALA A 114 31.49 37.53 8.52
N ALA A 115 30.62 36.78 9.19
CA ALA A 115 30.25 35.43 8.78
C ALA A 115 29.79 35.46 7.32
N ALA A 116 30.47 34.69 6.47
CA ALA A 116 30.06 34.46 5.09
C ALA A 116 28.59 34.02 5.08
N ALA A 117 27.84 34.58 4.14
CA ALA A 117 26.40 34.36 4.01
C ALA A 117 26.03 32.87 4.11
N PRO A 118 24.89 32.52 4.73
CA PRO A 118 24.44 31.14 4.84
C PRO A 118 24.37 30.51 3.45
N VAL A 119 25.15 29.45 3.25
CA VAL A 119 25.05 28.61 2.05
C VAL A 119 23.73 27.87 2.13
N ASP A 120 22.82 28.18 1.21
CA ASP A 120 21.54 27.49 1.06
C ASP A 120 21.78 26.00 0.79
N THR A 121 21.72 25.18 1.84
CA THR A 121 21.66 23.72 1.68
C THR A 121 20.29 23.37 1.10
N PRO A 122 20.21 22.73 -0.09
CA PRO A 122 18.93 22.34 -0.66
C PRO A 122 18.24 21.34 0.28
N THR A 123 17.06 21.73 0.74
CA THR A 123 16.24 20.94 1.65
C THR A 123 15.85 19.63 0.96
N ALA A 124 16.23 18.50 1.55
CA ALA A 124 16.01 17.14 1.03
C ALA A 124 14.53 16.70 0.92
N SER A 125 13.57 17.62 1.03
CA SER A 125 12.13 17.38 0.95
C SER A 125 11.63 17.07 -0.46
N GLY A 126 12.44 17.36 -1.51
CA GLY A 126 12.09 17.06 -2.91
C GLY A 126 12.05 15.57 -3.25
N ASN A 127 12.88 14.74 -2.59
CA ASN A 127 13.04 13.33 -2.98
C ASN A 127 11.89 12.43 -2.52
N LEU A 128 11.16 12.82 -1.47
CA LEU A 128 10.10 11.97 -0.93
C LEU A 128 8.88 11.89 -1.87
N ARG A 129 8.54 12.98 -2.59
CA ARG A 129 7.40 13.00 -3.52
C ARG A 129 7.64 12.14 -4.77
N LEU A 130 8.88 12.12 -5.27
CA LEU A 130 9.27 11.29 -6.43
C LEU A 130 9.22 9.80 -6.08
N PHE A 131 9.59 9.43 -4.85
CA PHE A 131 9.56 8.05 -4.39
C PHE A 131 8.13 7.47 -4.33
N TRP A 132 7.18 8.23 -3.79
CA TRP A 132 5.78 7.80 -3.72
C TRP A 132 5.09 7.73 -5.09
N GLY A 133 5.42 8.66 -6.00
CA GLY A 133 4.90 8.65 -7.37
C GLY A 133 5.32 7.40 -8.15
N SER A 134 6.57 6.95 -7.98
CA SER A 134 7.09 5.76 -8.64
C SER A 134 6.43 4.46 -8.17
N LEU A 135 6.22 4.32 -6.85
CA LEU A 135 5.56 3.14 -6.28
C LEU A 135 4.10 3.01 -6.72
N LEU A 136 3.36 4.11 -6.80
CA LEU A 136 1.97 4.09 -7.26
C LEU A 136 1.88 3.71 -8.75
N GLY A 137 2.80 4.23 -9.57
CA GLY A 137 2.90 3.88 -10.99
C GLY A 137 3.19 2.40 -11.22
N ALA A 138 4.17 1.84 -10.50
CA ALA A 138 4.51 0.42 -10.59
C ALA A 138 3.34 -0.49 -10.17
N PHE A 139 2.61 -0.10 -9.11
CA PHE A 139 1.45 -0.86 -8.65
C PHE A 139 0.31 -0.86 -9.67
N LEU A 140 -0.01 0.30 -10.26
CA LEU A 140 -1.05 0.41 -11.29
C LEU A 140 -0.71 -0.41 -12.54
N VAL A 141 0.54 -0.40 -12.99
CA VAL A 141 1.00 -1.22 -14.11
C VAL A 141 0.89 -2.71 -13.79
N GLY A 142 1.39 -3.14 -12.63
CA GLY A 142 1.30 -4.54 -12.19
C GLY A 142 -0.15 -5.03 -12.08
N PHE A 143 -1.02 -4.21 -11.49
CA PHE A 143 -2.45 -4.51 -11.38
C PHE A 143 -3.12 -4.62 -12.75
N THR A 144 -2.80 -3.71 -13.68
CA THR A 144 -3.38 -3.72 -15.03
C THR A 144 -2.99 -4.96 -15.81
N VAL A 145 -1.72 -5.39 -15.74
CA VAL A 145 -1.23 -6.62 -16.37
C VAL A 145 -1.90 -7.85 -15.76
N LEU A 146 -1.99 -7.91 -14.43
CA LEU A 146 -2.65 -9.01 -13.73
C LEU A 146 -4.13 -9.10 -14.11
N PHE A 147 -4.82 -7.96 -14.17
CA PHE A 147 -6.23 -7.87 -14.54
C PHE A 147 -6.47 -8.31 -16.00
N LEU A 148 -5.62 -7.88 -16.93
CA LEU A 148 -5.68 -8.31 -18.33
C LEU A 148 -5.43 -9.81 -18.48
N ARG A 149 -4.44 -10.36 -17.76
CA ARG A 149 -4.15 -11.79 -17.78
C ARG A 149 -5.30 -12.60 -17.20
N TRP A 150 -5.87 -12.17 -16.08
CA TRP A 150 -7.04 -12.80 -15.49
C TRP A 150 -8.26 -12.75 -16.42
N ARG A 151 -8.50 -11.60 -17.06
CA ARG A 151 -9.57 -11.43 -18.06
C ARG A 151 -9.35 -12.34 -19.27
N ALA A 152 -8.11 -12.50 -19.74
CA ALA A 152 -7.77 -13.41 -20.83
C ALA A 152 -8.00 -14.88 -20.42
N LEU A 153 -7.61 -15.27 -19.21
CA LEU A 153 -7.86 -16.61 -18.67
C LEU A 153 -9.36 -16.89 -18.54
N ARG A 154 -10.13 -15.91 -18.08
CA ARG A 154 -11.60 -16.01 -17.97
C ARG A 154 -12.28 -16.17 -19.33
N ARG A 155 -11.74 -15.55 -20.38
CA ARG A 155 -12.22 -15.75 -21.77
C ARG A 155 -11.89 -17.15 -22.28
N ARG A 156 -10.75 -17.73 -21.91
CA ARG A 156 -10.40 -19.12 -22.27
C ARG A 156 -11.28 -20.15 -21.57
N MET A 157 -11.78 -19.85 -20.38
CA MET A 157 -12.77 -20.69 -19.70
C MET A 157 -14.21 -20.49 -20.20
N ARG A 158 -14.41 -19.94 -21.42
CA ARG A 158 -15.75 -19.96 -22.04
C ARG A 158 -16.13 -21.43 -22.31
N PRO A 159 -17.34 -21.87 -21.93
CA PRO A 159 -17.73 -23.30 -21.90
C PRO A 159 -17.85 -24.00 -23.28
N ASP A 160 -17.54 -23.32 -24.38
CA ASP A 160 -17.85 -23.78 -25.73
C ASP A 160 -17.04 -25.02 -26.17
N ASP A 161 -15.88 -25.27 -25.55
CA ASP A 161 -15.07 -26.46 -25.87
C ASP A 161 -15.67 -27.78 -25.36
N THR A 162 -16.58 -27.73 -24.39
CA THR A 162 -17.29 -28.92 -23.89
C THR A 162 -18.32 -29.44 -24.89
N LEU A 163 -18.80 -28.59 -25.80
CA LEU A 163 -19.78 -28.97 -26.82
C LEU A 163 -19.12 -29.71 -27.99
N ARG A 164 -17.93 -29.27 -28.43
CA ARG A 164 -17.18 -29.92 -29.53
C ARG A 164 -16.64 -31.29 -29.17
N THR A 165 -16.21 -31.50 -27.92
CA THR A 165 -15.74 -32.83 -27.46
C THR A 165 -16.90 -33.83 -27.39
N ARG A 166 -18.08 -33.41 -26.93
CA ARG A 166 -19.27 -34.28 -26.90
C ARG A 166 -19.75 -34.66 -28.30
N GLU A 167 -19.71 -33.75 -29.27
CA GLU A 167 -20.10 -34.05 -30.65
C GLU A 167 -19.17 -35.09 -31.30
N LYS A 168 -17.85 -35.01 -31.03
CA LYS A 168 -16.87 -36.00 -31.50
C LYS A 168 -17.10 -37.38 -30.87
N VAL A 169 -17.44 -37.44 -29.58
CA VAL A 169 -17.73 -38.72 -28.89
C VAL A 169 -19.02 -39.36 -29.43
N VAL A 170 -20.07 -38.57 -29.69
CA VAL A 170 -21.33 -39.07 -30.26
C VAL A 170 -21.15 -39.56 -31.70
N LYS A 171 -20.37 -38.83 -32.53
CA LYS A 171 -20.05 -39.28 -33.90
C LYS A 171 -19.18 -40.55 -33.91
N LYS A 172 -18.28 -40.71 -32.93
CA LYS A 172 -17.46 -41.93 -32.79
C LYS A 172 -18.30 -43.12 -32.34
N ALA A 173 -19.26 -42.92 -31.43
CA ALA A 173 -20.18 -43.97 -30.99
C ALA A 173 -21.09 -44.47 -32.13
N ARG A 174 -21.59 -43.57 -33.00
CA ARG A 174 -22.42 -43.98 -34.16
C ARG A 174 -21.67 -44.78 -35.24
N ARG A 175 -20.34 -44.73 -35.29
CA ARG A 175 -19.55 -45.55 -36.23
C ARG A 175 -19.25 -46.95 -35.71
N PHE A 176 -19.56 -47.22 -34.44
CA PHE A 176 -19.23 -48.47 -33.76
C PHE A 176 -20.43 -49.38 -33.53
N ASP A 177 -21.56 -49.13 -34.21
CA ASP A 177 -22.77 -49.94 -34.12
C ASP A 177 -23.02 -50.68 -35.46
N PRO A 178 -22.26 -51.76 -35.77
CA PRO A 178 -22.41 -52.53 -37.01
C PRO A 178 -23.54 -53.58 -36.95
N ALA A 179 -24.47 -53.52 -36.00
CA ALA A 179 -25.36 -54.64 -35.67
C ALA A 179 -26.84 -54.45 -36.07
N HIS A 180 -27.14 -53.69 -37.12
CA HIS A 180 -28.51 -53.55 -37.62
C HIS A 180 -28.66 -53.82 -39.13
N GLU A 181 -27.92 -54.79 -39.63
CA GLU A 181 -28.32 -55.54 -40.82
C GLU A 181 -28.48 -57.00 -40.38
N GLU A 182 -29.73 -57.42 -40.18
CA GLU A 182 -30.30 -58.75 -40.45
C GLU A 182 -31.58 -58.91 -39.62
N GLY A 183 -32.70 -59.03 -40.34
CA GLY A 183 -34.06 -59.18 -39.81
C GLY A 183 -35.09 -58.58 -40.73
#